data_AF-A0A957UR42-F1
#
_entry.id   AF-A0A957UR42-F1
#
_cell.length_a   1.000
_cell.length_b   1.000
_cell.length_c   1.000
_cell.angle_alpha   90.00
_cell.angle_beta   90.00
_cell.angle_gamma   90.00
#
_symmetry.space_group_name_H-M   'P 1'
#
loop_
_entity.id
_entity.type
_entity.pdbx_description
1 polymer ?
#
loop_
_entity_poly.entity_id
_entity_poly.type
_entity_poly.pdbx_seq_one_letter_code
_entity_poly.pdbx_strand_id
1 'polypeptide(L)'
;RIAMSGIDLVRMKALFLAYWSAFDTTVANALGKELRKGPRGGGRHLEGIVQHVIEADSGYLRRLTRKTTRDKKAPQQAQLAQLRQDIRDALDWAYQGNLPERGPRGGSIWPPRYFGRRSAWHTLDHLWEIEDRIVYK
;
A
#
# COMPACT_ATOMS: atom_id res chain seq x y z
N ARG A 1 1.32 -14.00 -20.01
CA ARG A 1 0.86 -13.09 -18.93
C ARG A 1 -0.62 -13.39 -18.71
N ILE A 2 -1.02 -13.98 -17.58
CA ILE A 2 -2.45 -14.20 -17.32
C ILE A 2 -3.07 -12.86 -16.93
N ALA A 3 -3.98 -12.35 -17.77
CA ALA A 3 -4.73 -11.13 -17.51
C ALA A 3 -5.56 -11.27 -16.21
N MET A 4 -5.81 -10.14 -15.54
CA MET A 4 -6.73 -10.10 -14.41
C MET A 4 -8.16 -10.20 -14.94
N SER A 5 -8.97 -11.15 -14.44
CA SER A 5 -10.39 -11.21 -14.80
C SER A 5 -11.17 -10.14 -14.04
N GLY A 6 -12.39 -9.82 -14.48
CA GLY A 6 -13.26 -8.89 -13.75
C GLY A 6 -13.58 -9.36 -12.33
N ILE A 7 -13.79 -10.67 -12.15
CA ILE A 7 -14.01 -11.26 -10.81
C ILE A 7 -12.77 -11.09 -9.93
N ASP A 8 -11.58 -11.26 -10.50
CA ASP A 8 -10.33 -11.07 -9.77
C ASP A 8 -10.07 -9.61 -9.40
N LEU A 9 -10.44 -8.67 -10.26
CA LEU A 9 -10.39 -7.24 -9.95
C LEU A 9 -11.31 -6.91 -8.77
N VAL A 10 -12.56 -7.37 -8.81
CA VAL A 10 -13.54 -7.15 -7.72
C VAL A 10 -13.02 -7.73 -6.40
N ARG A 11 -12.56 -8.99 -6.42
CA ARG A 11 -11.98 -9.64 -5.24
C ARG A 11 -10.76 -8.88 -4.72
N MET A 12 -9.85 -8.48 -5.59
CA MET A 12 -8.65 -7.73 -5.20
C MET A 12 -9.00 -6.40 -4.54
N LYS A 13 -9.95 -5.63 -5.11
CA LYS A 13 -10.41 -4.36 -4.53
C LYS A 13 -11.09 -4.57 -3.17
N ALA A 14 -11.88 -5.63 -3.01
CA ALA A 14 -12.48 -5.97 -1.71
C ALA A 14 -11.42 -6.30 -0.65
N LEU A 15 -10.39 -7.08 -1.00
CA LEU A 15 -9.27 -7.37 -0.11
C LEU A 15 -8.50 -6.10 0.29
N PHE A 16 -8.26 -5.19 -0.65
CA PHE A 16 -7.65 -3.89 -0.32
C PHE A 16 -8.47 -3.11 0.70
N LEU A 17 -9.79 -3.01 0.52
CA LEU A 17 -10.65 -2.31 1.48
C LEU A 17 -10.58 -2.94 2.87
N ALA A 18 -10.60 -4.28 2.95
CA ALA A 18 -10.48 -4.99 4.23
C ALA A 18 -9.13 -4.73 4.90
N TYR A 19 -8.02 -4.86 4.16
CA TYR A 19 -6.68 -4.69 4.71
C TYR A 19 -6.36 -3.24 5.08
N TRP A 20 -6.85 -2.28 4.29
CA TRP A 20 -6.73 -0.86 4.61
C TRP A 20 -7.53 -0.48 5.84
N SER A 21 -8.76 -1.00 5.98
CA SER A 21 -9.55 -0.80 7.19
C SER A 21 -8.85 -1.38 8.42
N ALA A 22 -8.32 -2.60 8.32
CA ALA A 22 -7.58 -3.22 9.41
C ALA A 22 -6.31 -2.42 9.77
N PHE A 23 -5.57 -1.95 8.76
CA PHE A 23 -4.40 -1.08 8.95
C PHE A 23 -4.77 0.21 9.67
N ASP A 24 -5.85 0.87 9.26
CA ASP A 24 -6.30 2.12 9.88
C ASP A 24 -6.72 1.91 11.34
N THR A 25 -7.46 0.83 11.63
CA THR A 25 -7.80 0.45 13.01
C THR A 25 -6.55 0.17 13.84
N THR A 26 -5.58 -0.53 13.28
CA THR A 26 -4.30 -0.85 13.94
C THR A 26 -3.50 0.41 14.25
N VAL A 27 -3.39 1.33 13.28
CA VAL A 27 -2.74 2.63 13.48
C VAL A 27 -3.45 3.42 14.57
N ALA A 28 -4.78 3.52 14.51
CA ALA A 28 -5.57 4.23 15.51
C ALA A 28 -5.37 3.65 16.92
N ASN A 29 -5.33 2.32 17.05
CA ASN A 29 -5.08 1.64 18.31
C ASN A 29 -3.67 1.88 18.86
N ALA A 30 -2.69 2.15 17.99
CA ALA A 30 -1.30 2.41 18.34
C ALA A 30 -0.99 3.88 18.59
N LEU A 31 -1.89 4.81 18.27
CA LEU A 31 -1.66 6.25 18.46
C LEU A 31 -1.33 6.56 19.93
N GLY A 32 -0.24 7.30 20.12
CA GLY A 32 0.26 7.69 21.45
C GLY A 32 0.89 6.55 22.27
N LYS A 33 0.96 5.33 21.73
CA LYS A 33 1.59 4.19 22.41
C LYS A 33 3.01 3.97 21.90
N GLU A 34 3.82 3.36 22.77
CA GLU A 34 5.18 2.95 22.41
C GLU A 34 5.13 1.68 21.54
N LEU A 35 5.98 1.65 20.50
CA LEU A 35 6.27 0.44 19.74
C LEU A 35 7.63 -0.10 20.17
N ARG A 36 7.67 -1.33 20.69
CA ARG A 36 8.89 -2.04 21.07
C ARG A 36 9.92 -1.99 19.95
N LYS A 37 11.17 -1.76 20.31
CA LYS A 37 12.31 -1.84 19.37
C LYS A 37 12.75 -3.29 19.22
N GLY A 38 13.36 -3.60 18.07
CA GLY A 38 13.96 -4.92 17.83
C GLY A 38 15.24 -5.15 18.65
N PRO A 39 15.82 -6.36 18.61
CA PRO A 39 16.95 -6.77 19.46
C PRO A 39 18.20 -5.86 19.38
N ARG A 40 18.38 -5.15 18.26
CA ARG A 40 19.49 -4.22 18.04
C ARG A 40 19.08 -2.74 18.21
N GLY A 41 17.98 -2.47 18.90
CA GLY A 41 17.45 -1.12 19.13
C GLY A 41 16.84 -0.44 17.89
N GLY A 42 16.75 -1.14 16.75
CA GLY A 42 16.14 -0.64 15.52
C GLY A 42 14.62 -0.78 15.50
N GLY A 43 13.97 -0.07 14.58
CA GLY A 43 12.52 -0.13 14.36
C GLY A 43 11.96 1.27 14.15
N ARG A 44 11.05 1.41 13.18
CA ARG A 44 10.37 2.69 12.95
C ARG A 44 9.36 2.94 14.06
N HIS A 45 9.16 4.21 14.41
CA HIS A 45 7.98 4.67 15.15
C HIS A 45 6.74 4.61 14.25
N LEU A 46 5.55 4.72 14.83
CA LEU A 46 4.27 4.54 14.13
C LEU A 46 4.16 5.42 12.87
N GLU A 47 4.44 6.72 12.99
CA GLU A 47 4.40 7.67 11.88
C GLU A 47 5.43 7.31 10.79
N GLY A 48 6.57 6.71 11.20
CA GLY A 48 7.58 6.22 10.28
C GLY A 48 7.14 4.98 9.52
N ILE A 49 6.35 4.08 10.14
CA ILE A 49 5.74 2.93 9.47
C ILE A 49 4.70 3.41 8.46
N VAL A 50 3.80 4.33 8.87
CA VAL A 50 2.79 4.91 7.97
C VAL A 50 3.46 5.62 6.77
N GLN A 51 4.50 6.42 7.02
CA GLN A 51 5.26 7.05 5.93
C GLN A 51 5.91 6.02 5.00
N HIS A 52 6.45 4.94 5.56
CA HIS A 52 7.05 3.87 4.76
C HIS A 52 6.01 3.20 3.85
N VAL A 53 4.82 2.89 4.37
CA VAL A 53 3.72 2.35 3.58
C VAL A 53 3.37 3.29 2.43
N ILE A 54 3.20 4.57 2.73
CA ILE A 54 2.92 5.64 1.76
C ILE A 54 3.98 5.69 0.65
N GLU A 55 5.27 5.70 0.98
CA GLU A 55 6.36 5.82 0.00
C GLU A 55 6.54 4.54 -0.84
N ALA A 56 6.47 3.36 -0.22
CA ALA A 56 6.65 2.10 -0.91
C ALA A 56 5.51 1.81 -1.91
N ASP A 57 4.25 2.01 -1.52
CA ASP A 57 3.11 1.81 -2.42
C ASP A 57 3.09 2.86 -3.55
N SER A 58 3.54 4.09 -3.28
CA SER A 58 3.83 5.06 -4.35
C SER A 58 4.87 4.58 -5.35
N GLY A 59 5.91 3.91 -4.88
CA GLY A 59 6.91 3.27 -5.71
C GLY A 59 6.31 2.15 -6.56
N TYR A 60 5.42 1.35 -5.98
CA TYR A 60 4.73 0.26 -6.67
C TYR A 60 3.78 0.78 -7.76
N LEU A 61 3.09 1.90 -7.57
CA LEU A 61 2.21 2.50 -8.59
C LEU A 61 2.92 2.73 -9.92
N ARG A 62 4.22 3.06 -9.89
CA ARG A 62 5.04 3.24 -11.09
C ARG A 62 5.16 1.97 -11.93
N ARG A 63 4.96 0.79 -11.33
CA ARG A 63 4.96 -0.52 -12.00
C ARG A 63 3.69 -0.77 -12.80
N LEU A 64 2.64 0.03 -12.57
CA LEU A 64 1.47 0.16 -13.43
C LEU A 64 1.52 1.43 -14.29
N THR A 65 2.70 2.06 -14.42
CA THR A 65 2.93 3.31 -15.17
C THR A 65 2.17 4.52 -14.65
N ARG A 66 1.58 4.43 -13.45
CA ARG A 66 0.90 5.53 -12.76
C ARG A 66 1.82 6.18 -11.72
N LYS A 67 1.45 7.38 -11.29
CA LYS A 67 2.08 8.09 -10.18
C LYS A 67 1.00 8.44 -9.18
N THR A 68 1.37 8.53 -7.91
CA THR A 68 0.46 9.10 -6.92
C THR A 68 0.17 10.56 -7.23
N THR A 69 -1.04 10.99 -6.90
CA THR A 69 -1.51 12.37 -7.00
C THR A 69 -1.53 13.08 -5.64
N ARG A 70 -1.07 12.40 -4.57
CA ARG A 70 -1.05 12.98 -3.21
C ARG A 70 -0.25 14.27 -3.13
N ASP A 71 -0.73 15.20 -2.32
CA ASP A 71 0.09 16.32 -1.84
C ASP A 71 1.02 15.83 -0.72
N LYS A 72 2.33 15.89 -0.97
CA LYS A 72 3.37 15.49 0.00
C LYS A 72 3.40 16.38 1.26
N LYS A 73 2.80 17.57 1.20
CA LYS A 73 2.69 18.50 2.34
C LYS A 73 1.44 18.24 3.19
N ALA A 74 0.48 17.45 2.70
CA ALA A 74 -0.72 17.14 3.44
C ALA A 74 -0.42 16.20 4.63
N PRO A 75 -1.30 16.13 5.65
CA PRO A 75 -1.18 15.15 6.72
C PRO A 75 -1.10 13.70 6.20
N GLN A 76 -0.40 12.80 6.91
CA GLN A 76 -0.19 11.41 6.47
C GLN A 76 -1.51 10.68 6.16
N GLN A 77 -2.56 10.94 6.94
CA GLN A 77 -3.87 10.34 6.70
C GLN A 77 -4.46 10.74 5.34
N ALA A 78 -4.36 12.02 4.97
CA ALA A 78 -4.83 12.51 3.67
C ALA A 78 -3.97 11.95 2.53
N GLN A 79 -2.65 11.88 2.73
CA GLN A 79 -1.73 11.26 1.78
C GLN A 79 -2.04 9.79 1.53
N LEU A 80 -2.33 9.03 2.59
CA LEU A 80 -2.68 7.62 2.51
C LEU A 80 -4.03 7.41 1.82
N ALA A 81 -5.04 8.22 2.15
CA ALA A 81 -6.35 8.17 1.49
C ALA A 81 -6.24 8.42 -0.03
N GLN A 82 -5.49 9.45 -0.44
CA GLN A 82 -5.29 9.74 -1.86
C GLN A 82 -4.51 8.62 -2.56
N LEU A 83 -3.47 8.08 -1.94
CA LEU A 83 -2.72 6.95 -2.49
C LEU A 83 -3.61 5.72 -2.72
N ARG A 84 -4.50 5.41 -1.78
CA ARG A 84 -5.44 4.28 -1.90
C ARG A 84 -6.45 4.50 -3.03
N GLN A 85 -6.90 5.73 -3.24
CA GLN A 85 -7.68 6.09 -4.42
C GLN A 85 -6.88 5.83 -5.70
N ASP A 86 -5.65 6.36 -5.79
CA ASP A 86 -4.77 6.19 -6.95
C ASP A 86 -4.51 4.70 -7.27
N ILE A 87 -4.38 3.85 -6.24
CA ILE A 87 -4.20 2.39 -6.38
C ILE A 87 -5.42 1.74 -7.03
N ARG A 88 -6.63 2.09 -6.59
CA ARG A 88 -7.87 1.54 -7.16
C ARG A 88 -8.03 1.97 -8.62
N ASP A 89 -7.79 3.24 -8.91
CA ASP A 89 -7.89 3.79 -10.27
C ASP A 89 -6.84 3.19 -11.21
N ALA A 90 -5.63 2.95 -10.71
CA ALA A 90 -4.58 2.28 -11.47
C ALA A 90 -4.93 0.83 -11.80
N LEU A 91 -5.59 0.10 -10.89
CA LEU A 91 -6.05 -1.26 -11.13
C LEU A 91 -7.19 -1.31 -12.16
N ASP A 92 -8.16 -0.40 -12.07
CA ASP A 92 -9.26 -0.30 -13.03
C ASP A 92 -8.72 0.04 -14.43
N TRP A 93 -7.81 1.02 -14.51
CA TRP A 93 -7.16 1.39 -15.77
C TRP A 93 -6.32 0.25 -16.37
N ALA A 94 -5.60 -0.49 -15.54
CA ALA A 94 -4.79 -1.61 -15.99
C ALA A 94 -5.65 -2.81 -16.42
N TYR A 95 -6.79 -3.03 -15.77
CA TYR A 95 -7.77 -4.06 -16.14
C TYR A 95 -8.37 -3.82 -17.54
N GLN A 96 -8.59 -2.55 -17.90
CA GLN A 96 -9.06 -2.14 -19.22
C GLN A 96 -8.04 -2.36 -20.36
N GLY A 97 -6.88 -2.98 -20.07
CA GLY A 97 -5.88 -3.30 -21.08
C GLY A 97 -4.94 -2.15 -21.45
N ASN A 98 -4.97 -1.05 -20.71
CA ASN A 98 -4.22 0.16 -21.06
C ASN A 98 -2.72 0.11 -20.69
N LEU A 99 -2.22 -1.00 -20.13
CA LEU A 99 -0.81 -1.11 -19.79
C LEU A 99 0.05 -1.24 -21.05
N PRO A 100 1.10 -0.40 -21.21
CA PRO A 100 2.02 -0.57 -22.32
C PRO A 100 2.87 -1.85 -22.15
N GLU A 101 3.58 -2.25 -23.20
CA GLU A 101 4.47 -3.42 -23.14
C GLU A 101 5.69 -3.16 -22.24
N ARG A 102 6.23 -1.94 -22.28
CA ARG A 102 7.38 -1.49 -21.49
C ARG A 102 7.03 -0.22 -20.72
N GLY A 103 7.58 -0.11 -19.51
CA GLY A 103 7.39 1.07 -18.68
C GLY A 103 8.27 2.23 -19.11
N PRO A 104 8.05 3.42 -18.53
CA PRO A 104 8.89 4.59 -18.77
C PRO A 104 10.38 4.26 -18.59
N ARG A 105 11.23 4.72 -19.52
CA ARG A 105 12.69 4.48 -19.52
C ARG A 105 13.08 3.00 -19.49
N GLY A 106 12.26 2.12 -20.07
CA GLY A 106 12.51 0.67 -20.07
C GLY A 106 12.23 -0.03 -18.74
N GLY A 107 11.59 0.65 -17.79
CA GLY A 107 11.25 0.07 -16.49
C GLY A 107 10.29 -1.11 -16.60
N SER A 108 10.48 -2.13 -15.73
CA SER A 108 9.60 -3.29 -15.69
C SER A 108 8.17 -2.90 -15.29
N ILE A 109 7.20 -3.37 -16.09
CA ILE A 109 5.77 -3.33 -15.78
C ILE A 109 5.36 -4.62 -15.09
N TRP A 110 4.59 -4.49 -14.03
CA TRP A 110 4.06 -5.62 -13.30
C TRP A 110 2.71 -6.06 -13.86
N PRO A 111 2.42 -7.38 -13.92
CA PRO A 111 1.06 -7.85 -14.11
C PRO A 111 0.14 -7.27 -13.00
N PRO A 112 -1.08 -6.82 -13.32
CA PRO A 112 -1.99 -6.20 -12.34
C PRO A 112 -2.22 -7.07 -11.10
N ARG A 113 -2.38 -8.39 -11.31
CA ARG A 113 -2.52 -9.37 -10.22
C ARG A 113 -1.31 -9.37 -9.27
N TYR A 114 -0.10 -9.25 -9.81
CA TYR A 114 1.11 -9.25 -9.01
C TYR A 114 1.23 -7.96 -8.21
N PHE A 115 0.97 -6.81 -8.85
CA PHE A 115 0.90 -5.53 -8.15
C PHE A 115 -0.09 -5.57 -6.97
N GLY A 116 -1.31 -6.06 -7.24
CA GLY A 116 -2.35 -6.18 -6.21
C GLY A 116 -1.90 -7.00 -5.01
N ARG A 117 -1.38 -8.21 -5.26
CA ARG A 117 -0.84 -9.06 -4.18
C ARG A 117 0.32 -8.42 -3.43
N ARG A 118 1.24 -7.73 -4.12
CA ARG A 118 2.42 -7.14 -3.51
C ARG A 118 2.06 -5.98 -2.57
N SER A 119 1.19 -5.07 -2.99
CA SER A 119 0.74 -3.94 -2.17
C SER A 119 -0.16 -4.40 -1.02
N ALA A 120 -1.04 -5.39 -1.27
CA ALA A 120 -1.88 -5.98 -0.22
C ALA A 120 -1.05 -6.68 0.87
N TRP A 121 -0.10 -7.55 0.48
CA TRP A 121 0.83 -8.19 1.42
C TRP A 121 1.63 -7.15 2.21
N HIS A 122 2.13 -6.11 1.54
CA HIS A 122 2.94 -5.06 2.17
C HIS A 122 2.13 -4.27 3.21
N THR A 123 0.85 -4.01 2.95
CA THR A 123 -0.06 -3.41 3.95
C THR A 123 -0.21 -4.32 5.18
N LEU A 124 -0.44 -5.62 4.97
CA LEU A 124 -0.59 -6.60 6.05
C LEU A 124 0.70 -6.77 6.87
N ASP A 125 1.84 -6.83 6.20
CA ASP A 125 3.16 -6.95 6.84
C ASP A 125 3.40 -5.81 7.85
N HIS A 126 3.06 -4.57 7.46
CA HIS A 126 3.20 -3.42 8.36
C HIS A 126 2.06 -3.27 9.37
N LEU A 127 0.88 -3.81 9.09
CA LEU A 127 -0.15 -3.98 10.11
C LEU A 127 0.36 -4.91 11.22
N TRP A 128 0.86 -6.09 10.87
CA TRP A 128 1.39 -7.05 11.85
C TRP A 128 2.63 -6.50 12.56
N GLU A 129 3.49 -5.75 11.87
CA GLU A 129 4.61 -5.05 12.51
C GLU A 129 4.12 -4.13 13.65
N ILE A 130 3.02 -3.40 13.47
CA ILE A 130 2.47 -2.53 14.51
C ILE A 130 1.87 -3.37 15.64
N GLU A 131 1.02 -4.36 15.34
CA GLU A 131 0.37 -5.22 16.33
C GLU A 131 1.38 -6.00 17.18
N ASP A 132 2.45 -6.49 16.57
CA ASP A 132 3.51 -7.24 17.27
C ASP A 132 4.37 -6.36 18.16
N ARG A 133 4.41 -5.04 17.91
CA ARG A 133 5.31 -4.12 18.61
C ARG A 133 4.59 -3.23 19.60
N ILE A 134 3.28 -3.06 19.50
CA ILE A 134 2.51 -2.19 20.40
C ILE A 134 2.64 -2.64 21.87
N VAL A 135 2.89 -1.68 22.75
CA VAL A 135 2.92 -1.91 24.21
C VAL A 135 1.60 -1.44 24.80
N TYR A 136 0.85 -2.37 25.39
CA TYR A 136 -0.30 -2.05 26.24
C TYR A 136 0.22 -1.84 27.68
N LYS A 137 -0.14 -0.69 28.27
CA LYS A 137 0.07 -0.42 29.69
C LYS A 137 -1.18 -0.80 30.47
#